data_AF-A0A0G3EWK0-F1
#
_entry.id   AF-A0A0G3EWK0-F1
#
_cell.length_a   1.000
_cell.length_b   1.000
_cell.length_c   1.000
_cell.angle_alpha   90.00
_cell.angle_beta   90.00
_cell.angle_gamma   90.00
#
_symmetry.space_group_name_H-M   'P 1'
#
loop_
_entity.id
_entity.type
_entity.pdbx_description
1 polymer ?
#
loop_
_entity_poly.entity_id
_entity_poly.type
_entity_poly.pdbx_seq_one_letter_code
_entity_poly.pdbx_strand_id
1 'polypeptide(L)'
;MFGEIARFLIDTIFTLFGAVLLLRAWMQVIRMPPGNPISRGVFQVTDWLVLPLRRILPGYRGIDWASLVAAYLTALVFLVLMVAAVGGQPALLFPLGLLIALLTLVKWALNLLMWLTLLMAVMSWVNPHSPAMPVLDYLTTPFLRPIRRVLPPIGGADLSPLALFLIIQVLLMLLARGGFLLFGM
;
A
#
# COMPACT_ATOMS: atom_id res chain seq x y z
N MET A 1 21.53 18.44 -6.11
CA MET A 1 21.92 17.17 -6.76
C MET A 1 22.04 15.98 -5.80
N PHE A 2 23.11 15.80 -5.01
CA PHE A 2 23.28 14.59 -4.18
C PHE A 2 22.16 14.38 -3.14
N GLY A 3 21.71 15.44 -2.47
CA GLY A 3 20.57 15.35 -1.53
C GLY A 3 19.22 15.07 -2.19
N GLU A 4 19.03 15.40 -3.47
CA GLU A 4 17.81 15.06 -4.22
C GLU A 4 17.81 13.57 -4.58
N ILE A 5 18.96 13.07 -5.06
CA ILE A 5 19.14 11.65 -5.36
C ILE A 5 18.92 10.81 -4.11
N ALA A 6 19.51 11.20 -2.97
CA ALA A 6 19.32 10.49 -1.70
C ALA A 6 17.85 10.44 -1.27
N ARG A 7 17.13 11.57 -1.34
CA ARG A 7 15.69 11.63 -1.02
C ARG A 7 14.85 10.77 -1.95
N PHE A 8 15.14 10.80 -3.25
CA PHE A 8 14.47 9.95 -4.23
C PHE A 8 14.69 8.45 -3.95
N LEU A 9 15.92 8.06 -3.63
CA LEU A 9 16.24 6.67 -3.28
C LEU A 9 15.53 6.24 -1.99
N ILE A 10 15.54 7.09 -0.95
CA ILE A 10 14.81 6.82 0.30
C ILE A 10 13.32 6.66 0.01
N ASP A 11 12.70 7.62 -0.71
CA ASP A 11 11.29 7.55 -1.09
C ASP A 11 10.96 6.27 -1.87
N THR A 12 11.74 5.95 -2.90
CA THR A 12 11.51 4.76 -3.73
C THR A 12 11.63 3.47 -2.91
N ILE A 13 12.69 3.32 -2.12
CA ILE A 13 12.93 2.10 -1.33
C ILE A 13 11.83 1.91 -0.29
N PHE A 14 11.49 2.96 0.47
CA PHE A 14 10.51 2.85 1.55
C PHE A 14 9.08 2.74 1.02
N THR A 15 8.73 3.42 -0.06
CA THR A 15 7.40 3.26 -0.68
C THR A 15 7.20 1.85 -1.22
N LEU A 16 8.20 1.28 -1.91
CA LEU A 16 8.14 -0.10 -2.41
C LEU A 16 8.10 -1.10 -1.25
N PHE A 17 8.99 -0.97 -0.25
CA PHE A 17 9.01 -1.88 0.88
C PHE A 17 7.74 -1.79 1.72
N GLY A 18 7.25 -0.58 1.99
CA GLY A 18 5.96 -0.33 2.64
C GLY A 18 4.79 -0.94 1.87
N ALA A 19 4.78 -0.83 0.53
CA ALA A 19 3.79 -1.47 -0.31
C ALA A 19 3.84 -3.00 -0.22
N VAL A 20 5.03 -3.61 -0.14
CA VAL A 20 5.18 -5.08 0.03
C VAL A 20 4.66 -5.52 1.41
N LEU A 21 4.94 -4.78 2.48
CA LEU A 21 4.40 -5.07 3.83
C LEU A 21 2.87 -4.93 3.89
N LEU A 22 2.32 -3.91 3.24
CA LEU A 22 0.88 -3.72 3.13
C LEU A 22 0.23 -4.81 2.26
N LEU A 23 0.88 -5.21 1.18
CA LEU A 23 0.44 -6.33 0.35
C LEU A 23 0.43 -7.64 1.15
N ARG A 24 1.45 -7.88 1.98
CA ARG A 24 1.47 -9.01 2.92
C ARG A 24 0.27 -8.98 3.86
N ALA A 25 0.02 -7.84 4.50
CA ALA A 25 -1.12 -7.68 5.41
C ALA A 25 -2.44 -7.93 4.67
N TRP A 26 -2.59 -7.37 3.46
CA TRP A 26 -3.78 -7.53 2.65
C TRP A 26 -4.02 -8.98 2.20
N MET A 27 -2.98 -9.66 1.72
CA MET A 27 -3.05 -11.08 1.34
C MET A 27 -3.50 -11.97 2.49
N GLN A 28 -3.10 -11.65 3.72
CA GLN A 28 -3.56 -12.40 4.90
C GLN A 28 -5.03 -12.13 5.22
N VAL A 29 -5.48 -10.88 5.11
CA VAL A 29 -6.89 -10.49 5.30
C VAL A 29 -7.81 -11.24 4.33
N ILE A 30 -7.45 -11.27 3.05
CA ILE A 30 -8.23 -11.98 2.02
C ILE A 30 -7.98 -13.49 2.01
N ARG A 31 -7.10 -14.00 2.88
CA ARG A 31 -6.72 -15.42 2.99
C ARG A 31 -6.21 -16.01 1.68
N MET A 32 -5.32 -15.28 1.01
CA MET A 32 -4.75 -15.70 -0.25
C MET A 32 -3.98 -17.02 -0.11
N PRO A 33 -4.20 -18.01 -0.99
CA PRO A 33 -3.49 -19.29 -0.93
C PRO A 33 -1.97 -19.10 -1.08
N PRO A 34 -1.15 -19.69 -0.19
CA PRO A 34 0.31 -19.46 -0.16
C PRO A 34 1.06 -20.11 -1.33
N GLY A 35 0.40 -20.93 -2.15
CA GLY A 35 1.02 -21.65 -3.27
C GLY A 35 1.46 -20.78 -4.45
N ASN A 36 0.97 -19.52 -4.53
CA ASN A 36 1.30 -18.65 -5.65
C ASN A 36 2.70 -17.99 -5.47
N PRO A 37 3.44 -17.70 -6.57
CA PRO A 37 4.80 -17.17 -6.50
C PRO A 37 4.87 -15.76 -5.90
N ILE A 38 3.83 -14.93 -6.08
CA ILE A 38 3.77 -13.56 -5.57
C ILE A 38 3.71 -13.54 -4.05
N SER A 39 2.85 -14.38 -3.45
CA SER A 39 2.79 -14.56 -2.01
C SER A 39 4.15 -14.98 -1.48
N ARG A 40 4.78 -16.02 -2.04
CA ARG A 40 6.11 -16.47 -1.61
C ARG A 40 7.15 -15.35 -1.66
N GLY A 41 7.20 -14.57 -2.74
CA GLY A 41 8.12 -13.43 -2.86
C GLY A 41 7.88 -12.36 -1.79
N VAL A 42 6.62 -11.99 -1.57
CA VAL A 42 6.25 -11.00 -0.54
C VAL A 42 6.64 -11.50 0.86
N PHE A 43 6.31 -12.75 1.22
CA PHE A 43 6.66 -13.32 2.51
C PHE A 43 8.19 -13.38 2.69
N GLN A 44 8.93 -13.84 1.68
CA GLN A 44 10.39 -13.91 1.71
C GLN A 44 11.06 -12.55 1.94
N VAL A 45 10.57 -11.49 1.28
CA VAL A 45 11.12 -10.13 1.41
C VAL A 45 10.82 -9.50 2.78
N THR A 46 9.76 -9.94 3.46
CA THR A 46 9.24 -9.26 4.67
C THR A 46 9.39 -10.08 5.95
N ASP A 47 9.62 -11.39 5.86
CA ASP A 47 9.66 -12.30 7.00
C ASP A 47 10.73 -11.92 8.03
N TRP A 48 11.89 -11.45 7.59
CA TRP A 48 12.97 -11.02 8.49
C TRP A 48 12.55 -9.88 9.43
N LEU A 49 11.60 -9.03 9.01
CA LEU A 49 11.07 -7.93 9.81
C LEU A 49 9.80 -8.35 10.57
N VAL A 50 8.90 -9.09 9.91
CA VAL A 50 7.59 -9.43 10.46
C VAL A 50 7.65 -10.57 11.48
N LEU A 51 8.47 -11.61 11.27
CA LEU A 51 8.54 -12.76 12.18
C LEU A 51 9.05 -12.39 13.58
N PRO A 52 10.07 -11.52 13.76
CA PRO A 52 10.45 -11.02 15.08
C PRO A 52 9.30 -10.25 15.76
N LEU A 53 8.61 -9.36 15.03
CA LEU A 53 7.48 -8.59 15.56
C LEU A 53 6.31 -9.49 15.96
N ARG A 54 6.07 -10.57 15.20
CA ARG A 54 5.01 -11.55 15.47
C ARG A 54 5.19 -12.31 16.78
N ARG A 55 6.41 -12.34 17.35
CA ARG A 55 6.64 -12.90 18.69
C ARG A 55 5.99 -12.07 19.79
N ILE A 56 5.83 -10.76 19.56
CA ILE A 56 5.25 -9.81 20.52
C ILE A 56 3.78 -9.56 20.20
N LEU A 57 3.46 -9.44 18.91
CA LEU A 57 2.13 -9.10 18.40
C LEU A 57 1.55 -10.29 17.63
N PRO A 58 0.90 -11.25 18.31
CA PRO A 58 0.27 -12.37 17.62
C PRO A 58 -0.86 -11.88 16.71
N GLY A 59 -1.00 -12.53 15.55
CA GLY A 59 -2.12 -12.26 14.65
C GLY A 59 -3.45 -12.65 15.30
N TYR A 60 -4.48 -11.81 15.13
CA TYR A 60 -5.81 -12.03 15.70
C TYR A 60 -6.87 -11.97 14.61
N ARG A 61 -7.78 -12.96 14.58
CA ARG A 61 -8.93 -13.03 13.65
C ARG A 61 -8.59 -12.97 12.15
N GLY A 62 -7.40 -13.44 11.76
CA GLY A 62 -6.96 -13.44 10.35
C GLY A 62 -6.31 -12.14 9.88
N ILE A 63 -6.17 -11.14 10.76
CA ILE A 63 -5.35 -9.95 10.52
C ILE A 63 -3.98 -10.18 11.18
N ASP A 64 -2.92 -9.94 10.42
CA ASP A 64 -1.55 -9.95 10.93
C ASP A 64 -1.14 -8.57 11.40
N TRP A 65 -1.39 -8.30 12.68
CA TRP A 65 -1.00 -7.06 13.34
C TRP A 65 0.50 -6.81 13.24
N ALA A 66 1.33 -7.86 13.21
CA ALA A 66 2.77 -7.70 13.05
C ALA A 66 3.13 -7.08 11.69
N SER A 67 2.41 -7.43 10.62
CA SER A 67 2.60 -6.83 9.29
C SER A 67 2.18 -5.36 9.25
N LEU A 68 1.05 -5.01 9.87
CA LEU A 68 0.58 -3.61 9.93
C LEU A 68 1.50 -2.74 10.79
N VAL A 69 1.96 -3.25 11.92
CA VAL A 69 2.92 -2.56 12.78
C VAL A 69 4.27 -2.43 12.10
N ALA A 70 4.75 -3.47 11.39
CA ALA A 70 5.97 -3.38 10.59
C ALA A 70 5.86 -2.27 9.54
N ALA A 71 4.73 -2.18 8.83
CA ALA A 71 4.50 -1.15 7.84
C ALA A 71 4.43 0.26 8.47
N TYR A 72 3.80 0.39 9.64
CA TYR A 72 3.78 1.66 10.38
C TYR A 72 5.15 2.09 10.89
N LEU A 73 5.94 1.16 11.45
CA LEU A 73 7.33 1.40 11.86
C LEU A 73 8.19 1.80 10.66
N THR A 74 7.97 1.17 9.51
CA THR A 74 8.63 1.53 8.24
C THR A 74 8.29 2.96 7.83
N ALA A 75 7.03 3.38 7.97
CA ALA A 75 6.61 4.76 7.71
C ALA A 75 7.22 5.77 8.70
N LEU A 76 7.38 5.41 9.97
CA LEU A 76 8.09 6.24 10.96
C LEU A 76 9.56 6.42 10.61
N VAL A 77 10.26 5.32 10.29
CA VAL A 77 11.66 5.38 9.86
C VAL A 77 11.81 6.21 8.59
N PHE A 78 10.91 6.01 7.62
CA PHE A 78 10.86 6.83 6.40
C PHE A 78 10.75 8.33 6.72
N LEU A 79 9.80 8.72 7.58
CA LEU A 79 9.61 10.12 7.98
C LEU A 79 10.87 10.70 8.62
N VAL A 80 11.48 9.98 9.57
CA VAL A 80 12.70 10.39 10.25
C VAL A 80 13.85 10.62 9.26
N LEU A 81 14.05 9.69 8.34
CA LEU A 81 15.09 9.78 7.31
C LEU A 81 14.84 10.94 6.34
N MET A 82 13.59 11.15 5.92
CA MET A 82 13.23 12.24 5.02
C MET A 82 13.45 13.62 5.64
N VAL A 83 13.10 13.78 6.93
CA VAL A 83 13.32 15.04 7.66
C VAL A 83 14.81 15.29 7.85
N ALA A 84 15.57 14.27 8.28
CA ALA A 84 17.02 14.36 8.43
C ALA A 84 17.72 14.66 7.09
N ALA A 85 17.24 14.11 5.97
CA ALA A 85 17.81 14.32 4.63
C ALA A 85 17.70 15.79 4.15
N VAL A 86 16.80 16.59 4.73
CA VAL A 86 16.68 18.04 4.46
C VAL A 86 17.32 18.88 5.58
N GLY A 87 18.01 18.26 6.53
CA GLY A 87 18.64 18.94 7.68
C GLY A 87 17.65 19.33 8.78
N GLY A 88 16.40 18.84 8.73
CA GLY A 88 15.42 19.04 9.77
C GLY A 88 15.68 18.16 11.00
N GLN A 89 15.04 18.50 12.12
CA GLN A 89 15.12 17.73 13.37
C GLN A 89 13.84 16.89 13.56
N PRO A 90 13.89 15.56 13.39
CA PRO A 90 12.69 14.71 13.46
C PRO A 90 11.98 14.77 14.81
N ALA A 91 12.72 14.99 15.90
CA ALA A 91 12.19 15.07 17.25
C ALA A 91 11.17 16.22 17.42
N LEU A 92 11.32 17.32 16.66
CA LEU A 92 10.38 18.45 16.71
C LEU A 92 9.00 18.11 16.17
N LEU A 93 8.88 17.06 15.37
CA LEU A 93 7.59 16.61 14.88
C LEU A 93 6.84 15.80 15.94
N PHE A 94 7.43 15.40 17.06
CA PHE A 94 6.70 14.63 18.08
C PHE A 94 5.68 15.52 18.83
N PRO A 95 4.43 15.06 19.04
CA PRO A 95 3.85 13.76 18.69
C PRO A 95 3.23 13.71 17.28
N LEU A 96 3.11 14.85 16.60
CA LEU A 96 2.48 14.98 15.27
C LEU A 96 3.06 14.03 14.20
N GLY A 97 4.34 13.70 14.28
CA GLY A 97 5.04 12.75 13.41
C GLY A 97 4.45 11.35 13.44
N LEU A 98 3.84 10.95 14.56
CA LEU A 98 3.10 9.69 14.66
C LEU A 98 1.86 9.69 13.77
N LEU A 99 1.14 10.82 13.73
CA LEU A 99 0.00 11.01 12.83
C LEU A 99 0.45 11.11 11.38
N ILE A 100 1.55 11.82 11.10
CA ILE A 100 2.13 11.92 9.75
C ILE A 100 2.47 10.53 9.22
N ALA A 101 3.16 9.69 10.00
CA ALA A 101 3.49 8.33 9.61
C ALA A 101 2.24 7.47 9.35
N LEU A 102 1.15 7.70 10.10
CA LEU A 102 -0.12 7.01 9.88
C LEU A 102 -0.74 7.43 8.54
N LEU A 103 -0.74 8.73 8.23
CA LEU A 103 -1.21 9.23 6.94
C LEU A 103 -0.33 8.74 5.78
N THR A 104 0.99 8.63 5.99
CA THR A 104 1.92 8.04 5.01
C THR A 104 1.57 6.57 4.75
N LEU A 105 1.27 5.80 5.80
CA LEU A 105 0.84 4.41 5.67
C LEU A 105 -0.45 4.29 4.84
N VAL A 106 -1.44 5.15 5.11
CA VAL A 106 -2.69 5.21 4.33
C VAL A 106 -2.40 5.59 2.87
N LYS A 107 -1.53 6.58 2.64
CA LYS A 107 -1.09 6.95 1.29
C LYS A 107 -0.47 5.76 0.56
N TRP A 108 0.41 5.00 1.19
CA TRP A 108 1.01 3.80 0.59
C TRP A 108 -0.03 2.72 0.29
N ALA A 109 -1.01 2.51 1.18
CA ALA A 109 -2.09 1.55 0.95
C ALA A 109 -2.97 1.94 -0.25
N LEU A 110 -3.33 3.21 -0.35
CA LEU A 110 -4.08 3.74 -1.50
C LEU A 110 -3.29 3.61 -2.80
N ASN A 111 -1.99 3.95 -2.79
CA ASN A 111 -1.14 3.79 -3.97
C ASN A 111 -0.98 2.32 -4.36
N LEU A 112 -0.79 1.41 -3.41
CA LEU A 112 -0.76 -0.03 -3.68
C LEU A 112 -2.05 -0.47 -4.38
N LEU A 113 -3.22 -0.09 -3.83
CA LEU A 113 -4.50 -0.45 -4.44
C LEU A 113 -4.69 0.18 -5.82
N MET A 114 -4.24 1.43 -6.01
CA MET A 114 -4.25 2.10 -7.31
C MET A 114 -3.46 1.30 -8.35
N TRP A 115 -2.22 0.92 -8.01
CA TRP A 115 -1.36 0.14 -8.91
C TRP A 115 -1.91 -1.26 -9.19
N LEU A 116 -2.45 -1.96 -8.19
CA LEU A 116 -3.11 -3.25 -8.40
C LEU A 116 -4.31 -3.14 -9.34
N THR A 117 -5.12 -2.09 -9.17
CA THR A 117 -6.29 -1.81 -10.00
C THR A 117 -5.89 -1.44 -11.43
N LEU A 118 -4.84 -0.62 -11.58
CA LEU A 118 -4.30 -0.27 -12.89
C LEU A 118 -3.76 -1.51 -13.62
N LEU A 119 -2.97 -2.34 -12.94
CA LEU A 119 -2.46 -3.59 -13.51
C LEU A 119 -3.60 -4.53 -13.92
N MET A 120 -4.64 -4.67 -13.09
CA MET A 120 -5.83 -5.44 -13.42
C MET A 120 -6.54 -4.89 -14.67
N ALA A 121 -6.75 -3.58 -14.75
CA ALA A 121 -7.39 -2.93 -15.89
C ALA A 121 -6.59 -3.15 -17.18
N VAL A 122 -5.28 -2.91 -17.14
CA VAL A 122 -4.40 -3.10 -18.30
C VAL A 122 -4.39 -4.56 -18.73
N MET A 123 -4.22 -5.50 -17.80
CA MET A 123 -4.23 -6.94 -18.14
C MET A 123 -5.58 -7.41 -18.68
N SER A 124 -6.70 -6.83 -18.21
CA SER A 124 -8.03 -7.16 -18.70
C SER A 124 -8.27 -6.77 -20.17
N TRP A 125 -7.52 -5.79 -20.69
CA TRP A 125 -7.60 -5.39 -22.09
C TRP A 125 -6.53 -6.06 -22.95
N VAL A 126 -5.32 -6.19 -22.41
CA VAL A 126 -4.16 -6.67 -23.16
C VAL A 126 -4.11 -8.21 -23.18
N ASN A 127 -4.27 -8.87 -22.04
CA ASN A 127 -4.21 -10.33 -21.95
C ASN A 127 -5.01 -10.88 -20.73
N PRO A 128 -6.33 -11.07 -20.90
CA PRO A 128 -7.21 -11.57 -19.83
C PRO A 128 -6.85 -12.97 -19.32
N HIS A 129 -6.09 -13.75 -20.10
CA HIS A 129 -5.75 -15.15 -19.79
C HIS A 129 -4.34 -15.29 -19.19
N SER A 130 -3.71 -14.18 -18.80
CA SER A 130 -2.37 -14.22 -18.22
C SER A 130 -2.35 -14.92 -16.84
N PRO A 131 -1.24 -15.60 -16.47
CA PRO A 131 -1.11 -16.25 -15.16
C PRO A 131 -1.22 -15.30 -13.96
N ALA A 132 -1.05 -13.98 -14.18
CA ALA A 132 -1.17 -12.95 -13.15
C ALA A 132 -2.64 -12.56 -12.86
N MET A 133 -3.56 -12.80 -13.80
CA MET A 133 -4.96 -12.38 -13.65
C MET A 133 -5.66 -12.96 -12.43
N PRO A 134 -5.53 -14.27 -12.09
CA PRO A 134 -6.14 -14.81 -10.87
C PRO A 134 -5.64 -14.13 -9.60
N VAL A 135 -4.35 -13.76 -9.55
CA VAL A 135 -3.75 -13.05 -8.40
C VAL A 135 -4.32 -11.64 -8.30
N LEU A 136 -4.35 -10.89 -9.42
CA LEU A 136 -4.88 -9.52 -9.46
C LEU A 136 -6.37 -9.47 -9.14
N ASP A 137 -7.16 -10.40 -9.68
CA ASP A 137 -8.59 -10.50 -9.40
C ASP A 137 -8.83 -10.81 -7.92
N TYR A 138 -8.07 -11.72 -7.32
CA TYR A 138 -8.18 -12.02 -5.89
C TYR A 138 -7.88 -10.81 -5.01
N LEU A 139 -6.82 -10.06 -5.36
CA LEU A 139 -6.40 -8.87 -4.63
C LEU A 139 -7.37 -7.69 -4.75
N THR A 140 -8.02 -7.53 -5.92
CA THR A 140 -8.86 -6.37 -6.24
C THR A 140 -10.35 -6.62 -6.04
N THR A 141 -10.82 -7.87 -6.11
CA THR A 141 -12.24 -8.24 -6.01
C THR A 141 -12.95 -7.67 -4.78
N PRO A 142 -12.37 -7.64 -3.56
CA PRO A 142 -13.05 -7.05 -2.41
C PRO A 142 -13.44 -5.58 -2.59
N PHE A 143 -12.67 -4.84 -3.40
CA PHE A 143 -12.92 -3.43 -3.72
C PHE A 143 -13.76 -3.25 -4.98
N LEU A 144 -13.56 -4.11 -5.98
CA LEU A 144 -14.31 -4.04 -7.25
C LEU A 144 -15.73 -4.59 -7.12
N ARG A 145 -15.97 -5.61 -6.29
CA ARG A 145 -17.29 -6.26 -6.17
C ARG A 145 -18.40 -5.30 -5.74
N PRO A 146 -18.21 -4.39 -4.76
CA PRO A 146 -19.19 -3.36 -4.45
C PRO A 146 -19.46 -2.41 -5.63
N ILE A 147 -18.43 -2.04 -6.39
CA ILE A 147 -18.54 -1.14 -7.54
C ILE A 147 -19.29 -1.81 -8.70
N ARG A 148 -18.97 -3.07 -8.99
CA ARG A 148 -19.65 -3.90 -10.01
C ARG A 148 -21.16 -4.06 -9.76
N ARG A 149 -21.64 -3.87 -8.52
CA ARG A 149 -23.08 -3.86 -8.21
C ARG A 149 -23.80 -2.61 -8.72
N VAL A 150 -23.09 -1.48 -8.82
CA VAL A 150 -23.63 -0.20 -9.29
C VAL A 150 -23.33 0.00 -10.78
N LEU A 151 -22.14 -0.39 -11.22
CA LEU A 151 -21.66 -0.29 -12.60
C LEU A 151 -21.38 -1.70 -13.14
N PRO A 152 -22.42 -2.43 -13.59
CA PRO A 152 -22.22 -3.74 -14.20
C PRO A 152 -21.41 -3.63 -15.50
N PRO A 153 -20.71 -4.70 -15.92
CA PRO A 153 -19.96 -4.70 -17.16
C PRO A 153 -20.83 -4.34 -18.37
N ILE A 154 -20.34 -3.43 -19.21
CA ILE A 154 -21.05 -2.99 -20.43
C ILE A 154 -20.30 -3.55 -21.63
N GLY A 155 -20.99 -4.31 -22.48
CA GLY A 155 -20.41 -4.85 -23.72
C GLY A 155 -19.26 -5.84 -23.49
N GLY A 156 -19.23 -6.54 -22.35
CA GLY A 156 -18.16 -7.50 -22.01
C GLY A 156 -16.89 -6.87 -21.41
N ALA A 157 -16.80 -5.54 -21.35
CA ALA A 157 -15.71 -4.83 -20.68
C ALA A 157 -16.10 -4.41 -19.26
N ASP A 158 -15.24 -4.72 -18.29
CA ASP A 158 -15.43 -4.30 -16.90
C ASP A 158 -14.85 -2.89 -16.68
N LEU A 159 -15.73 -1.90 -16.50
CA LEU A 159 -15.35 -0.51 -16.21
C LEU A 159 -15.14 -0.25 -14.70
N SER A 160 -15.44 -1.22 -13.83
CA SER A 160 -15.26 -1.05 -12.40
C SER A 160 -13.82 -0.70 -11.96
N PRO A 161 -12.74 -1.19 -12.62
CA PRO A 161 -11.38 -0.77 -12.29
C PRO A 161 -11.14 0.73 -12.53
N LEU A 162 -11.73 1.30 -13.58
CA LEU A 162 -11.60 2.74 -13.86
C LEU A 162 -12.31 3.57 -12.78
N ALA A 163 -13.51 3.15 -12.38
CA ALA A 163 -14.24 3.81 -11.30
C ALA A 163 -13.48 3.72 -9.96
N LEU A 164 -12.92 2.56 -9.62
CA LEU A 164 -12.09 2.39 -8.43
C LEU A 164 -10.84 3.28 -8.48
N PHE A 165 -10.17 3.35 -9.63
CA PHE A 165 -9.02 4.23 -9.82
C PHE A 165 -9.38 5.70 -9.54
N LEU A 166 -10.50 6.18 -10.07
CA LEU A 166 -10.97 7.55 -9.82
C LEU A 166 -11.30 7.80 -8.35
N ILE A 167 -11.97 6.84 -7.69
CA ILE A 167 -12.25 6.93 -6.25
C ILE A 167 -10.95 7.05 -5.45
N ILE A 168 -9.94 6.22 -5.76
CA ILE A 168 -8.65 6.26 -5.07
C ILE A 168 -7.93 7.59 -5.31
N GLN A 169 -7.98 8.14 -6.52
CA GLN A 169 -7.39 9.45 -6.81
C GLN A 169 -8.03 10.56 -6.00
N VAL A 170 -9.36 10.57 -5.87
CA VAL A 170 -10.06 11.52 -5.00
C VAL A 170 -9.63 11.34 -3.54
N LEU A 171 -9.54 10.11 -3.04
CA LEU A 171 -9.06 9.85 -1.67
C LEU A 171 -7.62 10.33 -1.46
N LEU A 172 -6.74 10.15 -2.44
CA LEU A 172 -5.36 10.66 -2.39
C LEU A 172 -5.32 12.18 -2.38
N MET A 173 -6.16 12.86 -3.16
CA MET A 173 -6.29 14.33 -3.14
C MET A 173 -6.79 14.82 -1.78
N LEU A 174 -7.81 14.17 -1.21
CA LEU A 174 -8.33 14.51 0.10
C LEU A 174 -7.30 14.30 1.20
N LEU A 175 -6.52 13.22 1.13
CA LEU A 175 -5.45 12.94 2.09
C LEU A 175 -4.30 13.96 1.97
N ALA A 176 -3.92 14.34 0.74
CA ALA A 176 -2.92 15.38 0.51
C ALA A 176 -3.39 16.74 1.06
N ARG A 177 -4.64 17.11 0.79
CA ARG A 177 -5.23 18.36 1.29
C ARG A 177 -5.38 18.36 2.82
N GLY A 178 -5.83 17.25 3.40
CA GLY A 178 -5.94 17.08 4.85
C GLY A 178 -4.58 17.18 5.52
N GLY A 179 -3.55 16.57 4.93
CA GLY A 179 -2.16 16.75 5.37
C GLY A 179 -1.73 18.21 5.33
N PHE A 180 -1.91 18.90 4.21
CA PHE A 180 -1.57 20.32 4.08
C PHE A 180 -2.24 21.18 5.17
N LEU A 181 -3.55 21.00 5.39
CA LEU A 181 -4.30 21.77 6.39
C LEU A 181 -3.86 21.48 7.84
N LEU A 182 -3.46 20.24 8.13
CA LEU A 182 -2.99 19.83 9.46
C LEU A 182 -1.55 20.26 9.75
N PHE A 183 -0.73 20.42 8.71
CA PHE A 183 0.72 20.63 8.88
C PHE A 183 1.20 22.01 8.45
N GLY A 184 0.36 22.84 7.82
CA GLY A 184 0.61 24.27 7.59
C GLY A 184 1.88 24.59 6.79
N MET A 185 2.38 23.63 6.01
CA MET A 185 3.51 23.79 5.08
C MET A 185 2.99 24.05 3.68
#